data_AF-A0A7R9R1S6-F1
#
_entry.id   AF-A0A7R9R1S6-F1
#
_cell.length_a   1.000
_cell.length_b   1.000
_cell.length_c   1.000
_cell.angle_alpha   90.00
_cell.angle_beta   90.00
_cell.angle_gamma   90.00
#
_symmetry.space_group_name_H-M   'P 1'
#
loop_
_entity.id
_entity.type
_entity.pdbx_description
1 polymer ?
#
loop_
_entity_poly.entity_id
_entity_poly.type
_entity_poly.pdbx_seq_one_letter_code
_entity_poly.pdbx_strand_id
1 'polypeptide(L)'
;VSDNSVHNNNNNVNDKQWVNIANNVCLTKACVVEAAKLLETIDDSISPCDDFFQYSCGKWIASKRLPEHKSIINRFSDLSDDLNDKLRNLIVNTNVETETREFIKNAKNYYDSCFNTS
;
A
#
# COMPACT_ATOMS: atom_id res chain seq x y z
N VAL A 1 -20.60 -17.48 7.67
CA VAL A 1 -19.63 -16.98 8.67
C VAL A 1 -18.78 -18.16 9.05
N SER A 2 -17.57 -18.23 8.52
CA SER A 2 -16.64 -19.32 8.82
C SER A 2 -15.67 -18.82 9.86
N ASP A 3 -16.11 -18.91 11.11
CA ASP A 3 -15.26 -18.78 12.28
C ASP A 3 -14.38 -20.03 12.34
N ASN A 4 -13.07 -19.86 12.18
CA ASN A 4 -12.07 -20.92 12.39
C ASN A 4 -11.14 -20.51 13.54
N SER A 5 -11.75 -20.16 14.68
CA SER A 5 -11.08 -20.13 15.97
C SER A 5 -10.73 -21.57 16.39
N VAL A 6 -9.53 -22.04 16.05
CA VAL A 6 -8.95 -23.22 16.70
C VAL A 6 -8.26 -22.77 17.98
N HIS A 7 -9.04 -22.61 19.05
CA HIS A 7 -8.50 -22.77 20.40
C HIS A 7 -8.26 -24.25 20.65
N ASN A 8 -7.03 -24.72 20.48
CA ASN A 8 -6.63 -26.05 20.94
C ASN A 8 -5.63 -25.92 22.09
N ASN A 9 -6.16 -25.85 23.32
CA ASN A 9 -5.40 -26.14 24.53
C ASN A 9 -5.22 -27.66 24.62
N ASN A 10 -4.21 -28.19 23.92
CA ASN A 10 -3.73 -29.55 24.13
C ASN A 10 -2.20 -29.58 23.97
N ASN A 11 -1.51 -29.78 25.09
CA ASN A 11 -0.06 -29.90 25.21
C ASN A 11 0.44 -31.23 24.60
N ASN A 12 0.27 -31.42 23.30
CA ASN A 12 0.93 -32.51 22.57
C ASN A 12 1.17 -32.10 21.13
N VAL A 13 2.23 -31.30 20.95
CA VAL A 13 2.64 -30.79 19.65
C VAL A 13 3.40 -31.90 18.93
N ASN A 14 2.71 -32.63 18.05
CA ASN A 14 3.36 -33.53 17.12
C ASN A 14 4.06 -32.71 16.02
N ASP A 15 5.38 -32.82 15.92
CA ASP A 15 6.25 -32.10 14.95
C ASP A 15 5.79 -32.18 13.48
N LYS A 16 4.97 -33.18 13.14
CA LYS A 16 4.41 -33.37 11.79
C LYS A 16 3.33 -32.33 11.41
N GLN A 17 2.76 -31.61 12.37
CA GLN A 17 1.71 -30.63 12.12
C GLN A 17 2.27 -29.29 11.59
N TRP A 18 3.47 -28.88 12.02
CA TRP A 18 4.11 -27.63 11.59
C TRP A 18 4.61 -27.68 10.14
N VAL A 19 5.11 -28.85 9.70
CA VAL A 19 5.63 -29.04 8.34
C VAL A 19 4.54 -28.87 7.28
N ASN A 20 3.32 -29.33 7.55
CA ASN A 20 2.19 -29.17 6.63
C ASN A 20 1.65 -27.74 6.54
N ILE A 21 1.77 -26.94 7.62
CA ILE A 21 1.43 -25.52 7.59
C ILE A 21 2.47 -24.75 6.78
N ALA A 22 3.76 -25.06 6.97
CA ALA A 22 4.85 -24.43 6.21
C ALA A 22 4.77 -24.69 4.70
N ASN A 23 4.30 -25.87 4.28
CA ASN A 23 4.17 -26.22 2.86
C ASN A 23 3.07 -25.45 2.10
N ASN A 24 2.15 -24.77 2.81
CA ASN A 24 1.05 -24.00 2.20
C ASN A 24 1.23 -22.48 2.33
N VAL A 25 2.34 -22.01 2.90
CA VAL A 25 2.63 -20.58 3.05
C VAL A 25 3.47 -20.10 1.87
N CYS A 26 3.00 -19.04 1.19
CA CYS A 26 3.77 -18.42 0.13
C CYS A 26 4.94 -17.61 0.71
N LEU A 27 6.17 -18.00 0.38
CA LEU A 27 7.39 -17.32 0.81
C LEU A 27 8.10 -16.57 -0.34
N THR A 28 7.41 -16.34 -1.45
CA THR A 28 7.97 -15.48 -2.50
C THR A 28 8.17 -14.05 -1.96
N LYS A 29 9.15 -13.32 -2.52
CA LYS A 29 9.39 -11.92 -2.15
C LYS A 29 8.11 -11.07 -2.17
N ALA A 30 7.27 -11.26 -3.20
CA ALA A 30 6.00 -10.56 -3.32
C ALA A 30 5.06 -10.89 -2.14
N CYS A 31 4.89 -12.17 -1.81
CA CYS A 31 4.04 -12.58 -0.70
C CYS A 31 4.50 -12.02 0.65
N VAL A 32 5.81 -12.09 0.94
CA VAL A 32 6.35 -11.57 2.22
C VAL A 32 6.17 -10.07 2.33
N VAL A 33 6.45 -9.31 1.26
CA VAL A 33 6.30 -7.86 1.24
C VAL A 33 4.84 -7.44 1.39
N GLU A 34 3.92 -8.07 0.66
CA GLU A 34 2.50 -7.71 0.74
C GLU A 34 1.86 -8.14 2.07
N ALA A 35 2.27 -9.28 2.63
CA ALA A 35 1.83 -9.69 3.97
C ALA A 35 2.28 -8.69 5.04
N ALA A 36 3.53 -8.21 4.97
CA ALA A 36 4.03 -7.17 5.88
C ALA A 36 3.21 -5.87 5.77
N LYS A 37 2.97 -5.38 4.55
CA LYS A 37 2.14 -4.19 4.32
C LYS A 37 0.72 -4.34 4.86
N LEU A 38 0.12 -5.53 4.74
CA LEU A 38 -1.21 -5.80 5.28
C LEU A 38 -1.21 -5.75 6.81
N LEU A 39 -0.20 -6.34 7.45
CA LEU A 39 -0.06 -6.34 8.92
C LEU A 39 0.15 -4.94 9.50
N GLU A 40 0.72 -4.01 8.72
CA GLU A 40 0.84 -2.60 9.13
C GLU A 40 -0.52 -1.88 9.20
N THR A 41 -1.56 -2.37 8.51
CA THR A 41 -2.89 -1.72 8.51
C THR A 41 -3.87 -2.35 9.49
N ILE A 42 -3.72 -3.64 9.79
CA ILE A 42 -4.64 -4.41 10.64
C ILE A 42 -4.47 -4.03 12.12
N ASP A 43 -5.57 -3.64 12.76
CA ASP A 43 -5.70 -3.46 14.20
C ASP A 43 -6.27 -4.71 14.87
N ASP A 44 -5.37 -5.55 15.38
CA ASP A 44 -5.66 -6.82 16.04
C ASP A 44 -6.25 -6.67 17.45
N SER A 45 -6.37 -5.44 17.97
CA SER A 45 -7.08 -5.18 19.22
C SER A 45 -8.61 -5.18 19.05
N ILE A 46 -9.11 -5.14 17.81
CA ILE A 46 -10.52 -5.10 17.47
C ILE A 46 -10.96 -6.44 16.88
N SER A 47 -12.08 -6.99 17.35
CA SER A 47 -12.65 -8.20 16.74
C SER A 47 -13.19 -7.89 15.34
N PRO A 48 -12.82 -8.66 14.30
CA PRO A 48 -13.39 -8.48 12.96
C PRO A 48 -14.91 -8.73 12.90
N CYS A 49 -15.46 -9.47 13.86
CA CYS A 49 -16.90 -9.72 13.97
C CYS A 49 -17.66 -8.51 14.54
N ASP A 50 -16.97 -7.61 15.25
CA ASP A 50 -17.57 -6.43 15.88
C ASP A 50 -17.45 -5.21 14.97
N ASP A 51 -16.25 -4.94 14.44
CA ASP A 51 -15.99 -3.87 13.48
C ASP A 51 -14.87 -4.27 12.52
N PHE A 52 -15.26 -4.84 11.37
CA PHE A 52 -14.30 -5.25 10.34
C PHE A 52 -13.55 -4.07 9.71
N PHE A 53 -14.15 -2.88 9.68
CA PHE A 53 -13.50 -1.69 9.11
C PHE A 53 -12.35 -1.25 10.02
N GLN A 54 -12.62 -1.12 11.32
CA GLN A 54 -11.58 -0.77 12.28
C GLN A 54 -10.53 -1.88 12.41
N TYR A 55 -10.93 -3.16 12.42
CA TYR A 55 -9.97 -4.28 12.39
C TYR A 55 -9.03 -4.22 11.18
N SER A 56 -9.57 -3.99 9.98
CA SER A 56 -8.75 -4.04 8.76
C SER A 56 -7.92 -2.78 8.49
N CYS A 57 -8.40 -1.62 8.93
CA CYS A 57 -7.85 -0.31 8.56
C CYS A 57 -7.41 0.54 9.76
N GLY A 58 -7.67 0.12 11.00
CA GLY A 58 -7.52 0.94 12.19
C GLY A 58 -6.11 1.50 12.38
N LYS A 59 -5.08 0.67 12.17
CA LYS A 59 -3.69 1.14 12.25
C LYS A 59 -3.33 2.07 11.10
N TRP A 60 -3.87 1.84 9.90
CA TRP A 60 -3.68 2.75 8.77
C TRP A 60 -4.29 4.13 9.07
N ILE A 61 -5.52 4.18 9.57
CA ILE A 61 -6.17 5.45 9.96
C ILE A 61 -5.35 6.16 11.04
N ALA A 62 -4.91 5.44 12.08
CA ALA A 62 -4.10 6.01 13.16
C ALA A 62 -2.74 6.54 12.67
N SER A 63 -2.16 5.93 11.63
CA SER A 63 -0.88 6.37 11.03
C SER A 63 -1.01 7.61 10.14
N LYS A 64 -2.22 7.93 9.65
CA LYS A 64 -2.44 8.99 8.67
C LYS A 64 -2.78 10.31 9.35
N ARG A 65 -2.12 11.38 8.87
CA ARG A 65 -2.49 12.76 9.15
C ARG A 65 -3.07 13.38 7.89
N LEU A 66 -4.22 14.03 7.99
CA LEU A 66 -4.81 14.79 6.88
C LEU A 66 -3.95 16.04 6.59
N PRO A 67 -3.31 16.14 5.40
CA PRO A 67 -2.59 17.33 4.97
C PRO A 67 -3.57 18.46 4.69
N GLU A 68 -3.11 19.71 4.83
CA GLU A 68 -3.95 20.91 4.67
C GLU A 68 -4.59 21.04 3.27
N HIS A 69 -3.94 20.50 2.25
CA HIS A 69 -4.42 20.55 0.86
C HIS A 69 -5.41 19.42 0.51
N LYS A 70 -5.81 18.59 1.48
CA LYS A 70 -6.75 17.48 1.27
C LYS A 70 -7.90 17.57 2.27
N SER A 71 -9.12 17.37 1.77
CA SER A 71 -10.31 17.22 2.61
C SER A 71 -10.55 15.78 3.03
N ILE A 72 -10.02 14.81 2.27
CA ILE A 72 -10.20 13.36 2.49
C ILE A 72 -8.91 12.63 2.11
N ILE A 73 -8.55 11.60 2.90
CA ILE A 73 -7.57 10.58 2.50
C ILE A 73 -8.23 9.22 2.55
N ASN A 74 -8.01 8.45 1.49
CA ASN A 74 -8.32 7.03 1.41
C ASN A 74 -7.18 6.31 0.65
N ARG A 75 -7.31 5.00 0.45
CA ARG A 75 -6.31 4.20 -0.26
C ARG A 75 -6.11 4.64 -1.72
N PHE A 76 -7.15 5.16 -2.38
CA PHE A 76 -7.02 5.72 -3.72
C PHE A 76 -6.24 7.04 -3.70
N SER A 77 -6.39 7.86 -2.66
CA SER A 77 -5.56 9.06 -2.48
C SER A 77 -4.08 8.70 -2.41
N ASP A 78 -3.70 7.68 -1.63
CA ASP A 78 -2.31 7.20 -1.55
C ASP A 78 -1.80 6.74 -2.93
N LEU A 79 -2.63 6.01 -3.68
CA LEU A 79 -2.29 5.56 -5.04
C LEU A 79 -2.13 6.72 -6.02
N SER A 80 -3.04 7.70 -5.97
CA SER A 80 -2.97 8.88 -6.82
C SER A 80 -1.74 9.73 -6.52
N ASP A 81 -1.33 9.85 -5.25
CA ASP A 81 -0.10 10.55 -4.86
C ASP A 81 1.12 9.86 -5.46
N ASP A 82 1.27 8.55 -5.24
CA ASP A 82 2.39 7.77 -5.80
C ASP A 82 2.43 7.83 -7.34
N LEU A 83 1.26 7.78 -7.99
CA LEU A 83 1.17 7.95 -9.44
C LEU A 83 1.62 9.34 -9.88
N ASN A 84 1.14 10.39 -9.23
CA ASN A 84 1.49 11.77 -9.56
C ASN A 84 2.97 12.05 -9.32
N ASP A 85 3.56 11.49 -8.26
CA ASP A 85 5.00 11.59 -7.99
C ASP A 85 5.83 10.91 -9.09
N LYS A 86 5.41 9.72 -9.54
CA LYS A 86 6.04 9.03 -10.67
C LYS A 86 5.92 9.83 -11.96
N LEU A 87 4.74 10.34 -12.28
CA LEU A 87 4.52 11.18 -13.46
C LEU A 87 5.36 12.45 -13.40
N ARG A 88 5.39 13.13 -12.26
CA ARG A 88 6.24 14.29 -12.02
C ARG A 88 7.70 13.96 -12.26
N ASN A 89 8.19 12.85 -11.74
CA ASN A 89 9.58 12.43 -11.92
C ASN A 89 9.92 12.15 -13.39
N LEU A 90 9.00 11.55 -14.15
CA LEU A 90 9.19 11.34 -15.59
C LEU A 90 9.28 12.67 -16.35
N ILE A 91 8.39 13.61 -16.02
CA ILE A 91 8.35 14.92 -16.68
C ILE A 91 9.58 15.74 -16.32
N VAL A 92 9.89 15.93 -15.03
CA VAL A 92 11.00 16.76 -14.56
C VAL A 92 12.35 16.30 -15.12
N ASN A 93 12.57 14.99 -15.23
CA ASN A 93 13.82 14.41 -15.74
C ASN A 93 13.89 14.32 -17.28
N THR A 94 12.87 14.80 -18.00
CA THR A 94 12.90 14.87 -19.46
C THR A 94 13.82 16.00 -19.91
N ASN A 95 14.84 15.66 -20.73
CA ASN A 95 15.66 16.65 -21.43
C ASN A 95 15.07 16.95 -22.81
N VAL A 96 14.49 18.15 -22.96
CA VAL A 96 13.81 18.63 -24.18
C VAL A 96 14.75 18.73 -25.39
N GLU A 97 16.05 18.98 -25.17
CA GLU A 97 17.04 19.08 -26.24
C GLU A 97 17.30 17.73 -26.90
N THR A 98 17.30 16.66 -26.09
CA THR A 98 17.61 15.29 -26.55
C THR A 98 16.38 14.46 -26.91
N GLU A 99 15.20 14.84 -26.42
CA GLU A 99 13.96 14.13 -26.72
C GLU A 99 13.58 14.33 -28.20
N THR A 100 13.10 13.29 -28.87
CA THR A 100 12.69 13.36 -30.30
C THR A 100 11.18 13.41 -30.45
N ARG A 101 10.43 12.96 -29.44
CA ARG A 101 8.98 12.87 -29.46
C ARG A 101 8.35 14.20 -29.03
N GLU A 102 7.67 14.84 -29.97
CA GLU A 102 7.06 16.15 -29.77
C GLU A 102 6.02 16.19 -28.64
N PHE A 103 5.22 15.12 -28.50
CA PHE A 103 4.22 15.05 -27.42
C PHE A 103 4.86 15.06 -26.01
N ILE A 104 6.06 14.51 -25.86
CA ILE A 104 6.80 14.53 -24.59
C ILE A 104 7.35 15.93 -24.32
N LYS A 105 7.91 16.59 -25.34
CA LYS A 105 8.35 17.99 -25.24
C LYS A 105 7.22 18.92 -24.83
N ASN A 106 6.07 18.77 -25.48
CA ASN A 106 4.89 19.58 -25.17
C ASN A 106 4.37 19.33 -23.76
N ALA A 107 4.35 18.08 -23.28
CA ALA A 107 4.00 17.78 -21.90
C ALA A 107 4.97 18.44 -20.90
N LYS A 108 6.28 18.41 -21.17
CA LYS A 108 7.30 19.07 -20.34
C LYS A 108 7.15 20.58 -20.33
N ASN A 109 7.03 21.20 -21.51
CA ASN A 109 6.85 22.65 -21.63
C ASN A 109 5.56 23.11 -20.95
N TYR A 110 4.47 22.35 -21.07
CA TYR A 110 3.23 22.65 -20.36
C TYR A 110 3.41 22.57 -18.84
N TYR A 111 4.04 21.50 -18.34
CA TYR A 111 4.38 21.38 -16.93
C TYR A 111 5.22 22.58 -16.44
N ASP A 112 6.29 22.92 -17.16
CA ASP A 112 7.17 24.02 -16.80
C ASP A 112 6.44 25.38 -16.80
N SER A 113 5.47 25.59 -17.68
CA SER A 113 4.67 26.82 -17.70
C SER A 113 3.86 27.05 -16.42
N CYS A 114 3.49 25.97 -15.71
CA CYS A 114 2.75 26.04 -14.45
C CYS A 114 3.66 26.05 -13.21
N PHE A 115 4.83 25.42 -13.30
CA PHE A 115 5.68 25.13 -12.14
C PHE A 115 7.02 25.88 -12.12
N ASN A 116 7.47 26.46 -13.24
CA ASN A 116 8.67 27.29 -13.31
C ASN A 116 8.30 28.78 -13.19
N THR A 117 8.08 29.24 -11.95
CA THR A 117 7.86 30.66 -11.65
C THR A 117 9.19 31.32 -11.29
N SER A 118 10.10 31.43 -12.25
CA SER A 118 11.33 32.25 -12.17
C SER A 118 11.78 32.65 -13.56
#